data_AF-A0A410K050-F1
#
_entry.id   AF-A0A410K050-F1
#
_cell.length_a   1.000
_cell.length_b   1.000
_cell.length_c   1.000
_cell.angle_alpha   90.00
_cell.angle_beta   90.00
_cell.angle_gamma   90.00
#
_symmetry.space_group_name_H-M   'P 1'
#
loop_
_entity.id
_entity.type
_entity.pdbx_description
1 polymer ?
#
loop_
_entity_poly.entity_id
_entity_poly.type
_entity_poly.pdbx_seq_one_letter_code
_entity_poly.pdbx_strand_id
1 'polypeptide(L)'
;MKNAIIFLFAALAAVFTAFSPSPALAGILTESSGRSPACISCHSVSVMGLEGGYLASDISGFIDDFGAEGAADFLKNIPIEVMAAAYAADPLTDTDIEGLIDDFGSGKAFQINHIAAGAVLAVLLALLLRLVFRRRGGRE
;
A
#
# COMPACT_ATOMS: atom_id res chain seq x y z
N MET A 1 17.38 -26.48 -22.87
CA MET A 1 17.91 -25.29 -22.16
C MET A 1 17.24 -24.00 -22.64
N LYS A 2 17.13 -23.77 -23.96
CA LYS A 2 16.46 -22.59 -24.56
C LYS A 2 15.03 -22.34 -24.04
N ASN A 3 14.21 -23.40 -23.92
CA ASN A 3 12.83 -23.26 -23.42
C ASN A 3 12.78 -22.88 -21.93
N ALA A 4 13.72 -23.35 -21.11
CA ALA A 4 13.79 -23.00 -19.69
C ALA A 4 14.16 -21.52 -19.47
N ILE A 5 15.01 -20.98 -20.35
CA ILE A 5 15.39 -19.56 -20.33
C ILE A 5 14.19 -18.67 -20.69
N ILE A 6 13.41 -19.06 -21.71
CA ILE A 6 12.20 -18.32 -22.11
C ILE A 6 11.16 -18.29 -20.97
N PHE A 7 10.95 -19.42 -20.29
CA PHE A 7 10.04 -19.46 -19.13
C PHE A 7 10.54 -18.60 -17.96
N LEU A 8 11.84 -18.53 -17.72
CA LEU A 8 12.43 -17.69 -16.68
C LEU A 8 12.21 -16.20 -16.97
N PHE A 9 12.43 -15.77 -18.21
CA PHE A 9 12.20 -14.37 -18.62
C PHE A 9 10.72 -13.99 -18.57
N ALA A 10 9.83 -14.89 -18.99
CA ALA A 10 8.38 -14.65 -18.88
C ALA A 10 7.92 -14.55 -17.42
N ALA A 11 8.46 -15.39 -16.53
CA ALA A 11 8.20 -15.30 -15.10
C ALA A 11 8.74 -13.99 -14.50
N LEU A 12 9.97 -13.59 -14.82
CA LEU A 12 10.55 -12.33 -14.35
C LEU A 12 9.76 -11.10 -14.82
N ALA A 13 9.32 -11.09 -16.08
CA ALA A 13 8.52 -10.01 -16.64
C ALA A 13 7.16 -9.89 -15.94
N ALA A 14 6.51 -11.01 -15.64
CA ALA A 14 5.26 -11.04 -14.88
C ALA A 14 5.45 -10.51 -13.44
N VAL A 15 6.57 -10.82 -12.80
CA VAL A 15 6.94 -10.25 -11.49
C VAL A 15 7.13 -8.76 -11.57
N PHE A 16 7.88 -8.28 -12.56
CA PHE A 16 8.14 -6.85 -12.72
C PHE A 16 6.83 -6.07 -12.92
N THR A 17 5.89 -6.60 -13.72
CA THR A 17 4.57 -5.96 -13.89
C THR A 17 3.68 -6.05 -12.65
N ALA A 18 3.80 -7.10 -11.84
CA ALA A 18 3.01 -7.26 -10.61
C ALA A 18 3.59 -6.49 -9.41
N PHE A 19 4.88 -6.13 -9.46
CA PHE A 19 5.64 -5.49 -8.38
C PHE A 19 6.08 -4.06 -8.70
N SER A 20 5.78 -3.58 -9.91
CA SER A 20 5.96 -2.16 -10.23
C SER A 20 4.99 -1.36 -9.35
N PRO A 21 5.46 -0.34 -8.59
CA PRO A 21 4.55 0.55 -7.91
C PRO A 21 3.64 1.15 -8.98
N SER A 22 2.34 0.89 -8.88
CA SER A 22 1.40 1.47 -9.84
C SER A 22 1.49 3.00 -9.72
N PRO A 23 1.23 3.76 -10.79
CA PRO A 23 1.15 5.22 -10.71
C PRO A 23 0.10 5.70 -9.67
N ALA A 24 -0.79 4.82 -9.18
CA ALA A 24 -1.65 5.15 -8.05
C ALA A 24 -0.88 5.42 -6.75
N LEU A 25 0.35 4.91 -6.59
CA LEU A 25 1.23 5.24 -5.47
C LEU A 25 1.79 6.67 -5.56
N ALA A 26 1.86 7.22 -6.79
CA ALA A 26 2.05 8.65 -6.98
C ALA A 26 0.74 9.44 -6.75
N GLY A 27 -0.41 8.84 -7.07
CA GLY A 27 -1.74 9.40 -6.82
C GLY A 27 -2.07 9.60 -5.33
N ILE A 28 -1.71 8.62 -4.49
CA ILE A 28 -1.88 8.61 -3.02
C ILE A 28 -1.23 9.82 -2.32
N LEU A 29 -0.20 10.42 -2.93
CA LEU A 29 0.55 11.51 -2.29
C LEU A 29 0.11 12.91 -2.70
N THR A 30 -0.68 13.05 -3.77
CA THR A 30 -0.93 14.36 -4.37
C THR A 30 -2.22 14.50 -5.18
N GLU A 31 -2.96 13.45 -5.51
CA GLU A 31 -3.91 13.54 -6.63
C GLU A 31 -5.40 13.53 -6.25
N SER A 32 -5.76 13.02 -5.06
CA SER A 32 -7.15 13.10 -4.58
C SER A 32 -7.55 14.52 -4.15
N SER A 33 -6.59 15.31 -3.62
CA SER A 33 -6.81 16.68 -3.11
C SER A 33 -5.79 17.74 -3.59
N GLY A 34 -4.69 17.36 -4.24
CA GLY A 34 -3.62 18.31 -4.59
C GLY A 34 -2.70 18.69 -3.41
N ARG A 35 -2.92 18.13 -2.22
CA ARG A 35 -2.24 18.50 -0.96
C ARG A 35 -1.57 17.29 -0.31
N SER A 36 -0.40 17.50 0.29
CA SER A 36 0.26 16.47 1.10
C SER A 36 -0.51 16.30 2.41
N PRO A 37 -0.80 15.07 2.88
CA PRO A 37 -1.61 14.87 4.08
C PRO A 37 -0.90 15.42 5.32
N ALA A 38 -1.44 16.44 5.98
CA ALA A 38 -0.83 17.01 7.19
C ALA A 38 -0.71 16.00 8.34
N CYS A 39 -1.51 14.93 8.34
CA CYS A 39 -1.47 13.87 9.34
C CYS A 39 -0.12 13.13 9.41
N ILE A 40 0.64 13.06 8.32
CA ILE A 40 1.97 12.41 8.31
C ILE A 40 3.04 13.21 9.05
N SER A 41 2.75 14.46 9.43
CA SER A 41 3.65 15.25 10.26
C SER A 41 3.79 14.67 11.67
N CYS A 42 2.75 13.98 12.16
CA CYS A 42 2.71 13.40 13.50
C CYS A 42 2.54 11.89 13.52
N HIS A 43 1.89 11.31 12.51
CA HIS A 43 1.57 9.88 12.45
C HIS A 43 2.33 9.18 11.32
N SER A 44 2.64 7.90 11.51
CA SER A 44 2.96 7.02 10.39
C SER A 44 1.69 6.46 9.75
N VAL A 45 1.75 6.17 8.44
CA VAL A 45 0.67 5.53 7.68
C VAL A 45 1.26 4.43 6.82
N SER A 46 1.71 3.36 7.47
CA SER A 46 2.40 2.24 6.82
C SER A 46 1.58 1.57 5.72
N VAL A 47 0.26 1.54 5.83
CA VAL A 47 -0.63 1.00 4.80
C VAL A 47 -0.54 1.74 3.47
N MET A 48 -0.18 3.03 3.50
CA MET A 48 0.06 3.86 2.31
C MET A 48 1.56 3.94 1.96
N GLY A 49 2.43 3.20 2.67
CA GLY A 49 3.88 3.29 2.51
C GLY A 49 4.47 4.62 3.01
N LEU A 50 3.75 5.33 3.87
CA LEU A 50 4.12 6.64 4.39
C LEU A 50 4.76 6.51 5.77
N GLU A 51 6.08 6.70 5.80
CA GLU A 51 6.82 6.87 7.05
C GLU A 51 6.72 8.35 7.49
N GLY A 52 5.67 8.64 8.26
CA GLY A 52 5.40 9.93 8.88
C GLY A 52 5.61 9.91 10.40
N GLY A 53 5.60 11.08 11.02
CA GLY A 53 6.11 11.43 12.36
C GLY A 53 6.06 10.36 13.45
N TYR A 54 7.07 10.38 14.34
CA TYR A 54 7.20 9.50 15.51
C TYR A 54 6.49 10.04 16.76
N LEU A 55 5.71 11.12 16.60
CA LEU A 55 5.08 11.82 17.72
C LEU A 55 3.76 11.17 18.15
N ALA A 56 3.13 10.40 17.25
CA ALA A 56 1.89 9.69 17.50
C ALA A 56 1.91 8.29 16.87
N SER A 57 0.89 7.48 17.18
CA SER A 57 0.79 6.09 16.72
C SER A 57 0.54 5.99 15.21
N ASP A 58 0.85 4.83 14.63
CA ASP A 58 0.46 4.51 13.25
C ASP A 58 -1.07 4.51 13.11
N ILE A 59 -1.59 5.18 12.09
CA ILE A 59 -3.05 5.30 11.83
C ILE A 59 -3.50 4.49 10.61
N SER A 60 -2.75 3.48 10.20
CA SER A 60 -3.14 2.55 9.12
C SER A 60 -4.44 1.80 9.40
N GLY A 61 -4.84 1.71 10.67
CA GLY A 61 -6.11 1.16 11.13
C GLY A 61 -7.28 2.13 11.08
N PHE A 62 -7.07 3.41 10.74
CA PHE A 62 -8.08 4.46 10.93
C PHE A 62 -9.46 4.14 10.34
N ILE A 63 -9.52 3.62 9.11
CA ILE A 63 -10.79 3.21 8.50
C ILE A 63 -11.38 1.95 9.14
N ASP A 64 -10.56 1.01 9.63
CA ASP A 64 -11.06 -0.18 10.32
C ASP A 64 -11.65 0.16 11.68
N ASP A 65 -11.04 1.12 12.38
CA ASP A 65 -11.43 1.53 13.73
C ASP A 65 -12.71 2.37 13.73
N PHE A 66 -12.89 3.25 12.73
CA PHE A 66 -13.99 4.22 12.69
C PHE A 66 -15.05 3.95 11.60
N GLY A 67 -14.74 3.12 10.60
CA GLY A 67 -15.54 3.06 9.37
C GLY A 67 -15.42 4.35 8.53
N ALA A 68 -15.92 4.34 7.29
CA ALA A 68 -15.80 5.49 6.39
C ALA A 68 -16.57 6.71 6.91
N GLU A 69 -17.79 6.51 7.40
CA GLU A 69 -18.63 7.60 7.93
C GLU A 69 -18.07 8.15 9.25
N GLY A 70 -17.57 7.29 10.13
CA GLY A 70 -16.95 7.72 11.39
C GLY A 70 -15.63 8.43 11.17
N ALA A 71 -14.83 7.99 10.20
CA ALA A 71 -13.61 8.66 9.79
C ALA A 71 -13.91 10.07 9.21
N ALA A 72 -14.96 10.18 8.39
CA ALA A 72 -15.41 11.47 7.86
C ALA A 72 -15.81 12.42 8.99
N ASP A 73 -16.62 11.96 9.95
CA ASP A 73 -17.05 12.78 11.09
C ASP A 73 -15.86 13.20 11.96
N PHE A 74 -14.92 12.29 12.23
CA PHE A 74 -13.70 12.60 12.97
C PHE A 74 -12.85 13.68 12.30
N LEU A 75 -12.68 13.61 10.97
CA LEU A 75 -11.93 14.62 10.22
C LEU A 75 -12.66 15.97 10.14
N LYS A 76 -13.99 15.97 10.14
CA LYS A 76 -14.81 17.21 10.23
C LYS A 76 -14.76 17.84 11.61
N ASN A 77 -14.73 17.01 12.65
CA ASN A 77 -14.86 17.41 14.05
C ASN A 77 -13.71 16.84 14.88
N ILE A 78 -12.48 17.22 14.54
CA ILE A 78 -11.28 16.72 15.21
C ILE A 78 -11.34 17.02 16.71
N PRO A 79 -11.46 16.00 17.59
CA PRO A 79 -11.67 16.22 19.02
C PRO A 79 -10.35 16.46 19.77
N ILE A 80 -9.21 16.25 19.10
CA ILE A 80 -7.87 16.36 19.68
C ILE A 80 -7.33 17.75 19.38
N GLU A 81 -7.21 18.61 20.40
CA GLU A 81 -6.84 20.02 20.26
C GLU A 81 -5.56 20.24 19.45
N VAL A 82 -4.51 19.46 19.72
CA VAL A 82 -3.22 19.54 18.99
C VAL A 82 -3.40 19.19 17.51
N MET A 83 -4.26 18.21 17.20
CA MET A 83 -4.52 17.79 15.82
C MET A 83 -5.40 18.81 15.11
N ALA A 84 -6.41 19.37 15.78
CA ALA A 84 -7.24 20.44 15.23
C ALA A 84 -6.40 21.69 14.91
N ALA A 85 -5.43 22.01 15.77
CA ALA A 85 -4.49 23.12 15.54
C ALA A 85 -3.64 22.92 14.27
N ALA A 86 -3.28 21.67 13.93
CA ALA A 86 -2.53 21.37 12.71
C ALA A 86 -3.31 21.71 11.43
N TYR A 87 -4.64 21.66 11.47
CA TYR A 87 -5.53 22.01 10.35
C TYR A 87 -6.14 23.41 10.47
N ALA A 88 -5.80 24.20 11.49
CA ALA A 88 -6.45 25.48 11.74
C ALA A 88 -6.17 26.54 10.67
N ALA A 89 -4.98 26.54 10.07
CA ALA A 89 -4.59 27.49 9.04
C ALA A 89 -5.15 27.13 7.65
N ASP A 90 -5.38 25.84 7.41
CA ASP A 90 -5.89 25.31 6.15
C ASP A 90 -6.81 24.11 6.45
N PRO A 91 -8.09 24.36 6.79
CA PRO A 91 -9.04 23.32 7.15
C PRO A 91 -9.27 22.33 6.01
N LEU A 92 -9.53 21.07 6.37
CA LEU A 92 -9.92 20.04 5.41
C LEU A 92 -11.26 20.39 4.76
N THR A 93 -11.30 20.35 3.43
CA THR A 93 -12.53 20.43 2.65
C THR A 93 -13.22 19.07 2.57
N ASP A 94 -14.48 19.03 2.15
CA ASP A 94 -15.17 17.76 1.92
C ASP A 94 -14.44 16.89 0.89
N THR A 95 -13.87 17.50 -0.16
CA THR A 95 -13.05 16.79 -1.16
C THR A 95 -11.76 16.23 -0.56
N ASP A 96 -11.10 16.96 0.34
CA ASP A 96 -9.91 16.45 1.04
C ASP A 96 -10.27 15.22 1.89
N ILE A 97 -11.42 15.26 2.56
CA ILE A 97 -11.89 14.19 3.45
C ILE A 97 -12.26 12.94 2.64
N GLU A 98 -13.01 13.11 1.55
CA GLU A 98 -13.35 12.01 0.63
C GLU A 98 -12.08 11.37 0.04
N GLY A 99 -11.12 12.19 -0.38
CA GLY A 99 -9.83 11.73 -0.89
C GLY A 99 -9.06 10.93 0.14
N LEU A 100 -8.94 11.44 1.37
CA LEU A 100 -8.26 10.72 2.45
C LEU A 100 -8.92 9.37 2.74
N ILE A 101 -10.26 9.32 2.80
CA ILE A 101 -10.99 8.07 3.06
C ILE A 101 -10.72 7.04 1.96
N ASP A 102 -10.75 7.46 0.69
CA ASP A 102 -10.41 6.60 -0.44
C ASP A 102 -8.96 6.12 -0.39
N ASP A 103 -8.02 7.02 -0.07
CA ASP A 103 -6.60 6.73 0.03
C ASP A 103 -6.30 5.70 1.14
N PHE A 104 -6.92 5.84 2.33
CA PHE A 104 -6.79 4.85 3.41
C PHE A 104 -7.42 3.50 3.04
N GLY A 105 -8.55 3.50 2.32
CA GLY A 105 -9.19 2.27 1.83
C GLY A 105 -8.35 1.56 0.77
N SER A 106 -7.83 2.31 -0.19
CA SER A 106 -7.04 1.81 -1.32
C SER A 106 -5.64 1.34 -0.91
N GLY A 107 -5.00 1.99 0.07
CA GLY A 107 -3.71 1.56 0.62
C GLY A 107 -3.75 0.12 1.13
N LYS A 108 -4.86 -0.30 1.77
CA LYS A 108 -5.03 -1.69 2.27
C LYS A 108 -5.05 -2.69 1.11
N ALA A 109 -5.82 -2.38 0.07
CA ALA A 109 -5.91 -3.23 -1.11
C ALA A 109 -4.54 -3.41 -1.78
N PHE A 110 -3.72 -2.36 -1.84
CA PHE A 110 -2.36 -2.42 -2.35
C PHE A 110 -1.47 -3.38 -1.54
N GLN A 111 -1.45 -3.27 -0.22
CA GLN A 111 -0.68 -4.14 0.67
C GLN A 111 -1.06 -5.62 0.50
N ILE A 112 -2.36 -5.94 0.47
CA ILE A 112 -2.85 -7.31 0.31
C ILE A 112 -2.43 -7.88 -1.06
N ASN A 113 -2.56 -7.10 -2.13
CA ASN A 113 -2.18 -7.52 -3.47
C ASN A 113 -0.67 -7.80 -3.59
N HIS A 114 0.17 -7.00 -2.93
CA HIS A 114 1.63 -7.20 -2.91
C HIS A 114 2.04 -8.48 -2.17
N ILE A 115 1.44 -8.78 -1.02
CA ILE A 115 1.71 -10.01 -0.27
C ILE A 115 1.25 -11.23 -1.08
N ALA A 116 0.06 -11.17 -1.68
CA ALA A 116 -0.47 -12.25 -2.50
C ALA A 116 0.42 -12.52 -3.74
N ALA A 117 0.86 -11.48 -4.43
CA ALA A 117 1.77 -11.60 -5.57
C ALA A 117 3.12 -12.23 -5.16
N GLY A 118 3.71 -11.77 -4.04
CA GLY A 118 4.93 -12.35 -3.49
C GLY A 118 4.80 -13.84 -3.13
N ALA A 119 3.66 -14.22 -2.54
CA ALA A 119 3.38 -15.62 -2.21
C ALA A 119 3.26 -16.51 -3.45
N VAL A 120 2.53 -16.06 -4.49
CA VAL A 120 2.39 -16.80 -5.76
C VAL A 120 3.76 -17.01 -6.41
N LEU A 121 4.61 -15.98 -6.42
CA LEU A 121 5.96 -16.08 -6.97
C LEU A 121 6.82 -17.09 -6.21
N ALA A 122 6.81 -17.05 -4.88
CA ALA A 122 7.56 -17.99 -4.06
C ALA A 122 7.15 -19.44 -4.33
N VAL A 123 5.85 -19.69 -4.49
CA VAL A 123 5.32 -21.01 -4.84
C VAL A 123 5.79 -21.46 -6.22
N LEU A 124 5.70 -20.60 -7.24
CA LEU A 124 6.16 -20.92 -8.60
C LEU A 124 7.66 -21.21 -8.64
N LEU A 125 8.47 -20.41 -7.92
CA LEU A 125 9.91 -20.62 -7.80
C LEU A 125 10.22 -21.97 -7.14
N ALA A 126 9.54 -22.30 -6.04
CA ALA A 126 9.69 -23.58 -5.35
C ALA A 126 9.32 -24.77 -6.25
N LEU A 127 8.25 -24.63 -7.05
CA LEU A 127 7.80 -25.65 -8.01
C LEU A 127 8.83 -25.86 -9.13
N LEU A 128 9.39 -24.77 -9.67
CA LEU A 128 10.45 -24.82 -10.68
C LEU A 128 11.72 -25.46 -10.14
N LEU A 129 12.18 -25.06 -8.95
CA LEU A 129 13.33 -25.67 -8.29
C LEU A 129 13.09 -27.17 -8.08
N ARG A 130 11.92 -27.57 -7.56
CA ARG A 130 11.56 -28.99 -7.36
C ARG A 130 11.57 -29.78 -8.68
N LEU A 131 11.08 -29.20 -9.78
CA LEU A 131 11.11 -29.83 -11.11
C LEU A 131 12.54 -29.99 -11.64
N VAL A 132 13.40 -28.99 -11.45
CA VAL A 132 14.82 -29.05 -11.87
C VAL A 132 15.57 -30.10 -11.08
N PHE A 133 15.42 -30.13 -9.75
CA PHE A 133 16.07 -31.14 -8.90
C PHE A 133 15.58 -32.57 -9.20
N ARG A 134 14.26 -32.76 -9.42
CA ARG A 134 13.72 -34.06 -9.85
C ARG A 134 14.29 -34.55 -11.18
N ARG A 135 14.54 -33.66 -12.14
CA ARG A 135 15.12 -34.02 -13.44
C ARG A 135 16.62 -34.32 -13.34
N ARG A 136 17.32 -33.77 -12.35
CA ARG A 136 18.77 -33.95 -12.17
C ARG A 136 19.10 -35.23 -11.38
N GLY A 137 18.29 -35.58 -10.39
CA GLY A 137 18.45 -36.83 -9.60
C GLY A 137 18.03 -38.12 -10.31
N GLY A 138 17.62 -38.07 -11.57
CA GLY A 138 17.33 -39.25 -12.42
C GLY A 138 18.38 -39.52 -13.50
N ARG A 139 19.58 -38.92 -13.37
CA ARG A 139 20.72 -39.07 -14.31
C ARG A 139 21.92 -39.75 -13.63
N GLU A 140 21.66 -40.65 -12.70
CA GLU A 140 22.67 -41.48 -12.02
C GLU A 140 22.42 -42.95 -12.35
#